data_AF-A0A536BTI5-F1
#
_entry.id   AF-A0A536BTI5-F1
#
_cell.length_a   1.000
_cell.length_b   1.000
_cell.length_c   1.000
_cell.angle_alpha   90.00
_cell.angle_beta   90.00
_cell.angle_gamma   90.00
#
_symmetry.space_group_name_H-M   'P 1'
#
loop_
_entity.id
_entity.type
_entity.pdbx_description
1 polymer ?
#
loop_
_entity_poly.entity_id
_entity_poly.type
_entity_poly.pdbx_seq_one_letter_code
_entity_poly.pdbx_strand_id
1 'polypeptide(L)'
;MVTAADYLLFVDEVLDDMVRIVAELGDELANQRPDVPDSNSPYAILTHCLGVMEYWGGYMVAGRSILRDRAAEFRAAGPVGELVERTRRARRQLQSDLANLEPYAPP
;
A
#
# COMPACT_ATOMS: atom_id res chain seq x y z
N MET A 1 14.35 -12.15 -17.26
CA MET A 1 13.00 -12.28 -16.68
C MET A 1 12.95 -11.39 -15.46
N VAL A 2 11.82 -10.71 -15.24
CA VAL A 2 11.62 -9.92 -14.02
C VAL A 2 11.23 -10.88 -12.90
N THR A 3 11.91 -10.80 -11.77
CA THR A 3 11.70 -11.68 -10.62
C THR A 3 10.76 -11.03 -9.60
N ALA A 4 10.21 -11.81 -8.67
CA ALA A 4 9.45 -11.27 -7.55
C ALA A 4 10.28 -10.30 -6.69
N ALA A 5 11.60 -10.54 -6.58
CA ALA A 5 12.52 -9.65 -5.87
C ALA A 5 12.67 -8.29 -6.58
N ASP A 6 12.70 -8.27 -7.93
CA ASP A 6 12.71 -7.02 -8.69
C ASP A 6 11.44 -6.21 -8.45
N TYR A 7 10.27 -6.86 -8.41
CA TYR A 7 9.01 -6.18 -8.09
C TYR A 7 8.99 -5.65 -6.65
N LEU A 8 9.47 -6.42 -5.68
CA LEU A 8 9.54 -5.99 -4.29
C LEU A 8 10.43 -4.76 -4.11
N LEU A 9 11.57 -4.70 -4.83
CA LEU A 9 12.44 -3.53 -4.83
C LEU A 9 11.68 -2.27 -5.28
N PHE A 10 11.01 -2.33 -6.43
CA PHE A 10 10.25 -1.16 -6.94
C PHE A 10 9.07 -0.78 -6.05
N VAL A 11 8.38 -1.77 -5.46
CA VAL A 11 7.29 -1.50 -4.52
C VAL A 11 7.83 -0.80 -3.26
N ASP A 12 8.97 -1.23 -2.73
CA ASP A 12 9.59 -0.60 -1.57
C ASP A 12 10.00 0.84 -1.85
N GLU A 13 10.63 1.12 -3.00
CA GLU A 13 11.01 2.48 -3.42
C GLU A 13 9.79 3.42 -3.50
N VAL A 14 8.73 2.98 -4.18
CA VAL A 14 7.51 3.78 -4.33
C VAL A 14 6.81 4.00 -2.99
N LEU A 15 6.77 2.98 -2.12
CA LEU A 15 6.20 3.13 -0.79
C LEU A 15 7.04 4.03 0.10
N ASP A 16 8.36 4.07 -0.06
CA ASP A 16 9.24 4.98 0.67
C ASP A 16 8.99 6.42 0.27
N ASP A 17 8.84 6.68 -1.03
CA ASP A 17 8.46 8.01 -1.51
C ASP A 17 7.07 8.44 -1.02
N MET A 18 6.08 7.55 -1.05
CA MET A 18 4.76 7.86 -0.51
C MET A 18 4.80 8.16 1.00
N VAL A 19 5.56 7.38 1.77
CA VAL A 19 5.78 7.60 3.20
C VAL A 19 6.46 8.93 3.45
N ARG A 20 7.50 9.25 2.69
CA ARG A 20 8.21 10.53 2.78
C ARG A 20 7.28 11.70 2.50
N ILE A 21 6.47 11.63 1.45
CA ILE A 21 5.50 12.68 1.09
C ILE A 21 4.50 12.93 2.24
N VAL A 22 3.85 11.88 2.77
CA VAL A 22 2.88 12.08 3.85
C VAL A 22 3.54 12.56 5.14
N ALA A 23 4.77 12.15 5.42
CA ALA A 23 5.54 12.60 6.58
C ALA A 23 5.96 14.07 6.48
N GLU A 24 6.40 14.53 5.30
CA GLU A 24 6.76 15.93 5.04
C GLU A 24 5.52 16.84 5.13
N LEU A 25 4.35 16.38 4.68
CA LEU A 25 3.09 17.11 4.76
C LEU A 25 2.53 17.17 6.19
N GLY A 26 2.83 16.18 7.03
CA GLY A 26 2.30 16.06 8.38
C GLY A 26 0.80 15.78 8.42
N ASP A 27 0.24 15.66 9.63
CA ASP A 27 -1.14 15.23 9.85
C ASP A 27 -2.17 16.16 9.19
N GLU A 28 -1.95 17.47 9.21
CA GLU A 28 -2.94 18.40 8.68
C GLU A 28 -3.04 18.29 7.15
N LEU A 29 -1.94 18.47 6.42
CA LEU A 29 -1.97 18.52 4.95
C LEU A 29 -2.12 17.14 4.32
N ALA A 30 -1.57 16.07 4.93
CA ALA A 30 -1.71 14.72 4.38
C ALA A 30 -3.17 14.23 4.36
N ASN A 31 -4.01 14.76 5.25
CA ASN A 31 -5.44 14.41 5.33
C ASN A 31 -6.33 15.34 4.49
N GLN A 32 -5.81 16.44 3.95
CA GLN A 32 -6.57 17.37 3.12
C GLN A 32 -6.60 16.93 1.65
N ARG A 33 -7.75 17.17 1.02
CA ARG A 33 -7.92 16.99 -0.42
C ARG A 33 -7.51 18.30 -1.12
N PRO A 34 -6.63 18.25 -2.14
CA PRO A 34 -6.35 19.42 -2.97
C PRO A 34 -7.63 19.99 -3.58
N ASP A 35 -7.66 21.31 -3.82
CA ASP A 35 -8.78 21.99 -4.52
C ASP A 35 -8.76 21.70 -6.02
N VAL A 36 -8.90 20.42 -6.34
CA VAL A 36 -9.00 19.85 -7.67
C VAL A 36 -10.17 18.86 -7.62
N PRO A 37 -11.12 18.94 -8.58
CA PRO A 37 -12.25 18.02 -8.63
C PRO A 37 -11.81 16.55 -8.54
N ASP A 38 -12.57 15.76 -7.77
CA ASP A 38 -12.35 14.32 -7.57
C ASP A 38 -10.98 13.92 -7.00
N SER A 39 -10.27 14.87 -6.38
CA SER A 39 -8.98 14.60 -5.72
C SER A 39 -9.14 13.76 -4.45
N ASN A 40 -8.10 12.99 -4.15
CA ASN A 40 -7.95 12.27 -2.89
C ASN A 40 -6.88 12.94 -2.04
N SER A 41 -6.98 12.77 -0.72
CA SER A 41 -5.90 13.18 0.17
C SER A 41 -4.70 12.23 0.02
N PRO A 42 -3.46 12.70 0.24
CA PRO A 42 -2.28 11.83 0.28
C PRO A 42 -2.44 10.62 1.22
N TYR A 43 -3.06 10.82 2.39
CA TYR A 43 -3.37 9.76 3.34
C TYR A 43 -4.30 8.68 2.76
N ALA A 44 -5.35 9.10 2.04
CA ALA A 44 -6.29 8.19 1.39
C ALA A 44 -5.62 7.42 0.24
N ILE A 45 -4.75 8.06 -0.54
CA ILE A 45 -4.00 7.41 -1.63
C ILE A 45 -3.10 6.30 -1.08
N LEU A 46 -2.26 6.59 -0.08
CA LEU A 46 -1.40 5.58 0.52
C LEU A 46 -2.23 4.47 1.19
N THR A 47 -3.34 4.81 1.85
CA THR A 47 -4.28 3.81 2.39
C THR A 47 -4.81 2.87 1.31
N HIS A 48 -5.21 3.42 0.16
CA HIS A 48 -5.66 2.63 -0.98
C HIS A 48 -4.56 1.69 -1.51
N CYS A 49 -3.33 2.19 -1.67
CA CYS A 49 -2.20 1.38 -2.11
C CYS A 49 -1.94 0.18 -1.19
N LEU A 50 -2.05 0.35 0.13
CA LEU A 50 -1.92 -0.76 1.07
C LEU A 50 -3.04 -1.81 0.90
N GLY A 51 -4.28 -1.37 0.65
CA GLY A 51 -5.39 -2.28 0.34
C GLY A 51 -5.22 -3.02 -1.00
N VAL A 52 -4.59 -2.39 -1.99
CA VAL A 52 -4.20 -3.04 -3.26
C VAL A 52 -3.16 -4.14 -3.02
N MET A 53 -2.14 -3.88 -2.20
CA MET A 53 -1.14 -4.88 -1.83
C MET A 53 -1.77 -6.07 -1.09
N GLU A 54 -2.67 -5.79 -0.14
CA GLU A 54 -3.35 -6.84 0.63
C GLU A 54 -4.24 -7.72 -0.25
N TYR A 55 -4.93 -7.12 -1.23
CA TYR A 55 -5.75 -7.88 -2.18
C TYR A 55 -4.92 -8.74 -3.12
N TRP A 56 -3.91 -8.17 -3.80
CA TRP A 56 -3.17 -8.91 -4.81
C TRP A 56 -2.12 -9.85 -4.20
N GLY A 57 -1.33 -9.39 -3.24
CA GLY A 57 -0.35 -10.23 -2.56
C GLY A 57 -1.03 -11.20 -1.59
N GLY A 58 -1.85 -10.67 -0.70
CA GLY A 58 -2.46 -11.45 0.38
C GLY A 58 -3.51 -12.44 -0.07
N TYR A 59 -4.56 -11.95 -0.73
CA TYR A 59 -5.66 -12.81 -1.15
C TYR A 59 -5.34 -13.59 -2.43
N MET A 60 -4.91 -12.91 -3.50
CA MET A 60 -4.74 -13.57 -4.80
C MET A 60 -3.52 -14.48 -4.87
N VAL A 61 -2.36 -14.08 -4.32
CA VAL A 61 -1.14 -14.91 -4.35
C VAL A 61 -1.08 -15.85 -3.14
N ALA A 62 -1.23 -15.33 -1.91
CA ALA A 62 -1.05 -16.13 -0.70
C ALA A 62 -2.33 -16.82 -0.19
N GLY A 63 -3.49 -16.60 -0.81
CA GLY A 63 -4.76 -17.23 -0.42
C GLY A 63 -5.26 -16.84 0.97
N ARG A 64 -4.74 -15.76 1.58
CA ARG A 64 -5.15 -15.30 2.90
C ARG A 64 -6.57 -14.74 2.84
N SER A 65 -7.36 -15.00 3.87
CA SER A 65 -8.61 -14.25 4.08
C SER A 65 -8.26 -12.81 4.45
N ILE A 66 -8.94 -11.85 3.81
CA ILE A 66 -8.75 -10.42 4.06
C ILE A 66 -10.11 -9.75 4.27
N LEU A 67 -10.13 -8.69 5.08
CA LEU A 67 -11.31 -7.85 5.25
C LEU A 67 -11.03 -6.48 4.66
N ARG A 68 -11.57 -6.23 3.47
CA ARG A 68 -11.30 -5.00 2.71
C ARG A 68 -12.58 -4.22 2.45
N ASP A 69 -12.67 -3.00 2.99
CA ASP A 69 -13.67 -2.01 2.60
C ASP A 69 -13.02 -0.96 1.69
N ARG A 70 -13.16 -1.16 0.38
CA ARG A 70 -12.58 -0.28 -0.63
C ARG A 70 -13.17 1.14 -0.59
N ALA A 71 -14.45 1.30 -0.22
CA ALA A 71 -15.07 2.62 -0.18
C ALA A 71 -14.59 3.42 1.05
N ALA A 72 -14.24 2.75 2.14
CA ALA A 72 -13.62 3.37 3.30
C ALA A 72 -12.20 3.88 3.02
N GLU A 73 -11.41 3.23 2.15
CA GLU A 73 -10.05 3.64 1.80
C GLU A 73 -9.99 5.12 1.32
N PHE A 74 -10.94 5.54 0.48
CA PHE A 74 -11.00 6.90 -0.07
C PHE A 74 -11.56 7.97 0.90
N ARG A 75 -12.00 7.54 2.09
CA ARG A 75 -12.46 8.40 3.18
C ARG A 75 -11.50 8.33 4.38
N ALA A 76 -10.40 7.58 4.25
CA ALA A 76 -9.47 7.36 5.34
C ALA A 76 -8.74 8.66 5.70
N ALA A 77 -8.64 8.89 7.01
CA ALA A 77 -7.87 9.97 7.59
C ALA A 77 -7.31 9.51 8.95
N GLY A 78 -6.24 10.15 9.43
CA GLY A 78 -5.66 9.84 10.73
C GLY A 78 -4.22 10.33 10.89
N PRO A 79 -3.56 9.97 12.00
CA PRO A 79 -2.17 10.32 12.24
C PRO A 79 -1.25 9.66 11.20
N VAL A 80 -0.38 10.45 10.58
CA VAL A 80 0.58 9.96 9.58
C VAL A 80 1.49 8.90 10.18
N GLY A 81 1.90 9.04 11.45
CA GLY A 81 2.73 8.05 12.13
C GLY A 81 2.12 6.64 12.13
N GLU A 82 0.81 6.53 12.32
CA GLU A 82 0.12 5.23 12.28
C GLU A 82 0.10 4.65 10.85
N LEU A 83 -0.08 5.50 9.85
CA LEU A 83 -0.04 5.10 8.44
C LEU A 83 1.35 4.62 8.03
N VAL A 84 2.42 5.29 8.47
CA VAL A 84 3.81 4.86 8.24
C VAL A 84 4.06 3.48 8.84
N GLU A 85 3.64 3.26 10.09
CA GLU A 85 3.77 1.95 10.73
C GLU A 85 2.96 0.86 10.02
N ARG A 86 1.76 1.21 9.52
CA ARG A 86 0.94 0.29 8.72
C ARG A 86 1.63 -0.06 7.40
N THR A 87 2.27 0.91 6.73
CA THR A 87 3.05 0.67 5.52
C THR A 87 4.22 -0.28 5.78
N ARG A 88 4.97 -0.08 6.88
CA ARG A 88 6.07 -0.96 7.27
C ARG A 88 5.61 -2.41 7.51
N ARG A 89 4.45 -2.59 8.17
CA ARG A 89 3.85 -3.91 8.36
C ARG A 89 3.43 -4.54 7.04
N ALA A 90 2.78 -3.78 6.16
CA ALA A 90 2.31 -4.25 4.87
C ALA A 90 3.46 -4.72 3.96
N ARG A 91 4.61 -4.04 3.96
CA ARG A 91 5.81 -4.46 3.20
C ARG A 91 6.32 -5.83 3.63
N ARG A 92 6.51 -6.01 4.94
CA ARG A 92 6.95 -7.29 5.51
C ARG A 92 5.96 -8.41 5.18
N GLN A 93 4.67 -8.12 5.26
CA GLN A 93 3.64 -9.09 4.92
C GLN A 93 3.67 -9.44 3.43
N LEU A 94 3.80 -8.46 2.54
CA LEU A 94 3.88 -8.69 1.10
C LEU A 94 5.10 -9.56 0.75
N GLN A 95 6.25 -9.29 1.35
CA GLN A 95 7.44 -10.14 1.17
C GLN A 95 7.16 -11.59 1.59
N SER A 96 6.47 -11.80 2.72
CA SER A 96 6.07 -13.14 3.16
C SER A 96 5.06 -13.79 2.20
N ASP A 97 4.10 -13.01 1.68
CA ASP A 97 3.06 -13.49 0.78
C ASP A 97 3.66 -13.96 -0.57
N LEU A 98 4.73 -13.32 -1.02
CA LEU A 98 5.41 -13.63 -2.28
C LEU A 98 6.57 -14.63 -2.14
N ALA A 99 6.92 -15.06 -0.93
CA ALA A 99 8.14 -15.85 -0.68
C ALA A 99 8.21 -17.18 -1.45
N ASN A 100 7.05 -17.79 -1.72
CA ASN A 100 6.94 -19.06 -2.45
C ASN A 100 6.26 -18.89 -3.81
N LEU A 101 6.13 -17.67 -4.32
CA LEU A 101 5.55 -17.43 -5.63
C LEU A 101 6.52 -17.94 -6.70
N GLU A 102 6.01 -18.81 -7.58
CA GLU A 102 6.68 -19.27 -8.79
C GLU A 102 6.00 -18.61 -10.02
N PRO A 103 6.42 -17.40 -10.45
CA PRO A 103 5.65 -16.55 -11.37
C PRO A 103 5.47 -17.15 -12.78
N TYR A 104 6.29 -18.13 -13.12
CA TYR A 104 6.36 -18.76 -14.43
C TYR A 104 6.12 -20.28 -14.37
N ALA A 105 5.64 -20.80 -13.24
CA ALA A 105 5.26 -22.20 -13.13
C ALA A 105 4.10 -22.51 -14.10
N PRO A 106 4.08 -23.71 -14.72
CA PRO A 106 2.93 -24.14 -15.50
C PRO A 106 1.69 -24.25 -14.58
N PRO A 107 0.48 -24.02 -15.14
CA PRO A 107 -0.78 -24.11 -14.40
C PRO A 107 -1.09 -25.53 -13.89
#